data_AF-A0A6P8GC13-F1
#
_entry.id   AF-A0A6P8GC13-F1
#
_cell.length_a   1.000
_cell.length_b   1.000
_cell.length_c   1.000
_cell.angle_alpha   90.00
_cell.angle_beta   90.00
_cell.angle_gamma   90.00
#
_symmetry.space_group_name_H-M   'P 1'
#
loop_
_entity.id
_entity.type
_entity.pdbx_description
1 polymer ?
#
loop_
_entity_poly.entity_id
_entity_poly.type
_entity_poly.pdbx_seq_one_letter_code
_entity_poly.pdbx_strand_id
1 'polypeptide(L)'
;MAAYRAKIPSKAQATLQYFRALRSQSGSAATETHNAPLRRYFRAYGTGALQRVKVCPRQDTRLDTRLYGRCAFLLGGGIGLYSALKLSLQQHFAEEQLSHVLGTTSRVTLYQYKTCPQCSKLRAFLDYYGLEYDIVEVNPVLHTEIKWAASSKVPILVIEGEEALQLNDASVIMSALKTCMIDKSKTIHEVINYYPVLKSKNIFGIESTEYTNRHWVMLNEIALELHYPNKNARRDEVKWRHWADDWLLCILAPNVYRSPAEALEAYEHIVLEGNYGLVEGVVIKYVGAFTMFFLSKLLQIWYRMETDVRQDLYKAADEWMTAVGKKRKFLGGDKPNLADISVYGVLRTVEGQQAFDDVMKHTRMRKWYQAMEKVIQERGGQD
;
A
#
# COMPACT_ATOMS: atom_id res chain seq x y z
N MET A 1 -3.82 -20.91 12.57
CA MET A 1 -3.82 -19.84 13.59
C MET A 1 -3.19 -20.26 14.91
N ALA A 2 -3.52 -21.43 15.48
CA ALA A 2 -2.92 -21.91 16.75
C ALA A 2 -1.39 -21.99 16.72
N ALA A 3 -0.79 -22.47 15.62
CA ALA A 3 0.66 -22.60 15.50
C ALA A 3 1.44 -21.25 15.44
N TYR A 4 0.86 -20.18 14.90
CA TYR A 4 1.51 -18.86 14.82
C TYR A 4 1.28 -18.04 16.10
N ARG A 5 0.07 -18.10 16.67
CA ARG A 5 -0.21 -17.50 17.99
C ARG A 5 0.63 -18.13 19.10
N ALA A 6 0.98 -19.41 18.97
CA ALA A 6 1.84 -20.11 19.92
C ALA A 6 3.31 -19.61 19.94
N LYS A 7 3.78 -18.91 18.89
CA LYS A 7 5.15 -18.36 18.85
C LYS A 7 5.29 -16.98 19.48
N ILE A 8 4.20 -16.21 19.61
CA ILE A 8 4.23 -14.85 20.14
C ILE A 8 3.81 -14.88 21.62
N PRO A 9 4.72 -14.64 22.59
CA PRO A 9 4.37 -14.65 24.01
C PRO A 9 3.25 -13.65 24.33
N SER A 10 2.38 -13.95 25.30
CA SER A 10 1.18 -13.13 25.60
C SER A 10 1.50 -11.65 25.91
N LYS A 11 2.63 -11.40 26.58
CA LYS A 11 3.16 -10.04 26.80
C LYS A 11 3.57 -9.36 25.49
N ALA A 12 4.18 -10.09 24.55
CA ALA A 12 4.49 -9.58 23.22
C ALA A 12 3.23 -9.34 22.38
N GLN A 13 2.13 -10.07 22.58
CA GLN A 13 0.85 -9.78 21.91
C GLN A 13 0.24 -8.45 22.38
N ALA A 14 0.27 -8.17 23.68
CA ALA A 14 -0.18 -6.89 24.23
C ALA A 14 0.73 -5.72 23.79
N THR A 15 2.05 -5.94 23.75
CA THR A 15 3.01 -4.97 23.21
C THR A 15 2.92 -4.84 21.68
N LEU A 16 2.55 -5.91 20.96
CA LEU A 16 2.22 -5.86 19.53
C LEU A 16 0.97 -5.03 19.29
N GLN A 17 -0.06 -5.15 20.13
CA GLN A 17 -1.24 -4.29 20.05
C GLN A 17 -0.86 -2.83 20.35
N TYR A 18 0.01 -2.61 21.33
CA TYR A 18 0.61 -1.29 21.63
C TYR A 18 1.40 -0.72 20.43
N PHE A 19 2.23 -1.51 19.74
CA PHE A 19 2.97 -1.04 18.56
C PHE A 19 2.22 -1.12 17.24
N ARG A 20 1.14 -1.90 17.13
CA ARG A 20 0.13 -1.79 16.04
C ARG A 20 -0.65 -0.49 16.22
N ALA A 21 -0.90 -0.08 17.47
CA ALA A 21 -1.42 1.23 17.81
C ALA A 21 -0.37 2.35 17.57
N LEU A 22 0.93 2.11 17.83
CA LEU A 22 1.99 3.06 17.46
C LEU A 22 2.33 3.06 15.97
N ARG A 23 2.17 1.96 15.21
CA ARG A 23 2.27 1.96 13.73
C ARG A 23 1.17 2.79 13.09
N SER A 24 0.02 2.91 13.77
CA SER A 24 -1.01 3.90 13.40
C SER A 24 -0.70 5.33 13.84
N GLN A 25 0.33 5.54 14.64
CA GLN A 25 0.78 6.85 15.13
C GLN A 25 2.23 7.15 14.74
N SER A 26 2.90 6.31 13.94
CA SER A 26 4.32 6.42 13.65
C SER A 26 4.57 7.32 12.44
N GLY A 27 3.94 8.49 12.46
CA GLY A 27 4.65 9.72 12.12
C GLY A 27 4.59 10.78 13.22
N SER A 28 4.10 10.47 14.43
CA SER A 28 4.03 11.41 15.57
C SER A 28 4.99 11.08 16.73
N ALA A 29 5.89 10.11 16.61
CA ALA A 29 6.82 9.76 17.68
C ALA A 29 8.11 10.61 17.65
N ALA A 30 7.99 11.94 17.67
CA ALA A 30 9.10 12.84 17.99
C ALA A 30 8.59 14.25 18.33
N THR A 31 8.00 14.43 19.53
CA THR A 31 8.19 15.61 20.40
C THR A 31 7.22 15.56 21.58
N GLU A 32 7.61 14.88 22.66
CA GLU A 32 7.23 15.31 24.00
C GLU A 32 8.51 15.74 24.70
N THR A 33 8.89 17.01 24.51
CA THR A 33 9.80 17.68 25.45
C THR A 33 9.09 18.89 26.00
N HIS A 34 8.98 18.91 27.32
CA HIS A 34 8.32 19.93 28.12
C HIS A 34 8.83 21.34 27.79
N ASN A 35 7.88 22.27 27.65
CA ASN A 35 8.10 23.71 27.53
C ASN A 35 8.97 24.26 28.68
N ALA A 36 10.07 24.92 28.32
CA ALA A 36 10.72 25.94 29.14
C ALA A 36 11.18 27.11 28.23
N PRO A 37 10.97 28.38 28.62
CA PRO A 37 11.12 29.51 27.71
C PRO A 37 12.57 30.03 27.73
N LEU A 38 13.20 30.14 26.56
CA LEU A 38 14.45 30.91 26.44
C LEU A 38 14.26 32.15 25.57
N ARG A 39 14.54 33.28 26.24
CA ARG A 39 14.53 34.67 25.80
C ARG A 39 15.39 34.91 24.57
N ARG A 40 14.85 35.78 23.69
CA ARG A 40 15.50 36.72 22.76
C ARG A 40 17.03 36.90 22.94
N TYR A 41 17.76 36.86 21.82
CA TYR A 41 18.63 37.96 21.38
C TYR A 41 18.68 38.02 19.85
N PHE A 42 18.17 39.12 19.29
CA PHE A 42 18.42 39.57 17.93
C PHE A 42 19.84 40.15 17.84
N ARG A 43 20.59 39.86 16.78
CA ARG A 43 21.57 40.81 16.23
C ARG A 43 21.77 40.56 14.74
N ALA A 44 21.33 41.54 13.96
CA ALA A 44 21.60 41.68 12.54
C ALA A 44 23.05 42.12 12.31
N TYR A 45 23.65 41.65 11.21
CA TYR A 45 24.58 42.44 10.41
C TYR A 45 24.34 42.11 8.93
N GLY A 46 24.02 43.15 8.17
CA GLY A 46 23.99 43.12 6.71
C GLY A 46 25.33 43.57 6.13
N THR A 47 25.61 43.08 4.93
CA THR A 47 26.43 43.61 3.82
C THR A 47 26.16 42.60 2.69
N GLY A 48 25.74 42.90 1.46
CA GLY A 48 25.83 44.11 0.67
C GLY A 48 26.64 43.78 -0.59
N ALA A 49 26.02 43.18 -1.63
CA ALA A 49 26.59 43.11 -2.97
C ALA A 49 25.50 42.93 -4.03
N LEU A 50 25.32 43.98 -4.83
CA LEU A 50 24.52 44.04 -6.06
C LEU A 50 25.18 43.22 -7.19
N GLN A 51 24.39 42.49 -7.98
CA GLN A 51 24.56 42.56 -9.43
C GLN A 51 23.31 42.19 -10.23
N ARG A 52 23.14 42.97 -11.31
CA ARG A 52 22.01 43.16 -12.21
C ARG A 52 21.66 41.93 -13.07
N VAL A 53 20.35 41.78 -13.23
CA VAL A 53 19.59 41.14 -14.31
C VAL A 53 20.16 41.43 -15.71
N LYS A 54 20.19 40.40 -16.57
CA LYS A 54 20.12 40.55 -18.03
C LYS A 54 19.12 39.55 -18.62
N VAL A 55 18.06 40.13 -19.20
CA VAL A 55 17.02 39.48 -20.00
C VAL A 55 17.25 39.85 -21.47
N CYS A 56 16.70 39.01 -22.35
CA CYS A 56 16.40 39.16 -23.79
C CYS A 56 17.45 38.64 -24.81
N PRO A 57 17.02 38.28 -26.06
CA PRO A 57 15.66 38.12 -26.60
C PRO A 57 15.42 36.84 -27.44
N ARG A 58 14.13 36.56 -27.69
CA ARG A 58 13.60 35.71 -28.78
C ARG A 58 13.95 36.34 -30.14
N GLN A 59 14.36 35.51 -31.10
CA GLN A 59 14.29 35.84 -32.53
C GLN A 59 13.63 34.69 -33.29
N ASP A 60 12.52 35.04 -33.94
CA ASP A 60 11.85 34.29 -34.99
C ASP A 60 12.77 34.12 -36.19
N THR A 61 12.87 32.90 -36.72
CA THR A 61 13.14 32.68 -38.14
C THR A 61 12.13 31.66 -38.66
N ARG A 62 11.12 32.18 -39.36
CA ARG A 62 10.35 31.41 -40.35
C ARG A 62 11.29 31.08 -41.51
N LEU A 63 11.51 29.79 -41.77
CA LEU A 63 11.83 29.33 -43.11
C LEU A 63 10.85 28.20 -43.47
N ASP A 64 10.03 28.52 -44.46
CA ASP A 64 9.04 27.67 -45.08
C ASP A 64 9.76 26.88 -46.17
N THR A 65 9.96 25.57 -45.96
CA THR A 65 10.30 24.64 -47.04
C THR A 65 9.44 23.41 -46.91
N ARG A 66 8.19 23.56 -47.35
CA ARG A 66 7.45 22.47 -48.00
C ARG A 66 8.39 21.83 -49.03
N LEU A 67 8.68 20.55 -48.86
CA LEU A 67 8.84 19.51 -49.90
C LEU A 67 9.84 18.42 -49.47
N TYR A 68 9.57 17.65 -48.41
CA TYR A 68 10.14 16.29 -48.28
C TYR A 68 9.15 15.37 -47.54
N GLY A 69 8.50 14.50 -48.34
CA GLY A 69 7.81 13.24 -48.03
C GLY A 69 6.91 13.20 -46.78
N ARG A 70 5.58 13.26 -46.84
CA ARG A 70 4.67 12.50 -47.73
C ARG A 70 5.19 11.09 -48.05
N CYS A 71 5.48 10.29 -47.02
CA CYS A 71 5.46 8.81 -47.07
C CYS A 71 5.60 8.14 -45.68
N ALA A 72 4.97 8.69 -44.61
CA ALA A 72 5.00 8.08 -43.27
C ALA A 72 3.60 7.81 -42.67
N PHE A 73 2.54 7.92 -43.47
CA PHE A 73 1.23 7.40 -43.12
C PHE A 73 0.94 6.28 -44.10
N LEU A 74 1.01 5.03 -43.65
CA LEU A 74 0.19 3.91 -44.15
C LEU A 74 0.50 2.56 -43.48
N LEU A 75 1.50 2.43 -42.59
CA LEU A 75 1.79 1.13 -41.92
C LEU A 75 1.93 1.18 -40.38
N GLY A 76 1.68 2.32 -39.74
CA GLY A 76 1.70 2.44 -38.27
C GLY A 76 0.33 2.68 -37.61
N GLY A 77 -0.71 2.95 -38.41
CA GLY A 77 -2.02 3.38 -37.90
C GLY A 77 -2.81 2.30 -37.19
N GLY A 78 -2.70 1.04 -37.61
CA GLY A 78 -3.53 -0.05 -37.09
C GLY A 78 -3.19 -0.46 -35.65
N ILE A 79 -1.90 -0.49 -35.30
CA ILE A 79 -1.47 -0.87 -33.94
C ILE A 79 -1.74 0.27 -32.97
N GLY A 80 -1.51 1.53 -33.38
CA GLY A 80 -1.79 2.72 -32.58
C GLY A 80 -3.29 2.98 -32.39
N LEU A 81 -4.12 2.79 -33.43
CA LEU A 81 -5.57 2.82 -33.27
C LEU A 81 -6.08 1.63 -32.47
N TYR A 82 -5.55 0.41 -32.66
CA TYR A 82 -5.99 -0.75 -31.88
C TYR A 82 -5.61 -0.62 -30.41
N SER A 83 -4.40 -0.14 -30.10
CA SER A 83 -4.01 0.12 -28.72
C SER A 83 -4.77 1.29 -28.12
N ALA A 84 -5.03 2.37 -28.88
CA ALA A 84 -5.87 3.48 -28.41
C ALA A 84 -7.35 3.09 -28.25
N LEU A 85 -7.89 2.29 -29.18
CA LEU A 85 -9.26 1.77 -29.14
C LEU A 85 -9.42 0.74 -28.02
N LYS A 86 -8.41 -0.12 -27.81
CA LYS A 86 -8.34 -1.05 -26.69
C LYS A 86 -8.24 -0.28 -25.38
N LEU A 87 -7.42 0.78 -25.32
CA LEU A 87 -7.31 1.63 -24.13
C LEU A 87 -8.64 2.37 -23.86
N SER A 88 -9.31 2.90 -24.88
CA SER A 88 -10.59 3.60 -24.74
C SER A 88 -11.74 2.64 -24.42
N LEU A 89 -11.75 1.43 -24.98
CA LEU A 89 -12.70 0.37 -24.60
C LEU A 89 -12.43 -0.11 -23.16
N GLN A 90 -11.17 -0.27 -22.78
CA GLN A 90 -10.77 -0.61 -21.40
C GLN A 90 -11.14 0.49 -20.41
N GLN A 91 -11.04 1.76 -20.80
CA GLN A 91 -11.51 2.89 -20.00
C GLN A 91 -13.04 2.87 -19.83
N HIS A 92 -13.79 2.65 -20.92
CA HIS A 92 -15.26 2.55 -20.84
C HIS A 92 -15.75 1.37 -19.99
N PHE A 93 -15.12 0.18 -20.09
CA PHE A 93 -15.48 -0.95 -19.23
C PHE A 93 -15.11 -0.72 -17.77
N ALA A 94 -14.00 -0.03 -17.48
CA ALA A 94 -13.64 0.36 -16.12
C ALA A 94 -14.66 1.35 -15.53
N GLU A 95 -15.06 2.36 -16.30
CA GLU A 95 -16.12 3.30 -15.95
C GLU A 95 -17.47 2.60 -15.73
N GLU A 96 -17.81 1.58 -16.52
CA GLU A 96 -19.06 0.81 -16.40
C GLU A 96 -19.06 -0.13 -15.17
N GLN A 97 -17.95 -0.82 -14.89
CA GLN A 97 -17.79 -1.63 -13.67
C GLN A 97 -17.81 -0.77 -12.40
N LEU A 98 -17.18 0.42 -12.45
CA LEU A 98 -17.13 1.36 -11.35
C LEU A 98 -18.48 2.04 -11.11
N SER A 99 -19.18 2.46 -12.17
CA SER A 99 -20.49 3.12 -12.05
C SER A 99 -21.59 2.18 -11.55
N HIS A 100 -21.48 0.87 -11.80
CA HIS A 100 -22.39 -0.12 -11.20
C HIS A 100 -22.04 -0.44 -9.73
N VAL A 101 -20.76 -0.45 -9.34
CA VAL A 101 -20.32 -0.77 -7.97
C VAL A 101 -20.45 0.45 -7.04
N LEU A 102 -20.26 1.66 -7.55
CA LEU A 102 -20.15 2.90 -6.78
C LEU A 102 -21.26 3.94 -7.08
N GLY A 103 -22.22 3.63 -7.96
CA GLY A 103 -23.17 4.61 -8.48
C GLY A 103 -22.51 5.54 -9.51
N THR A 104 -23.32 6.15 -10.37
CA THR A 104 -22.86 6.98 -11.51
C THR A 104 -21.88 8.09 -11.10
N THR A 105 -20.76 8.17 -11.84
CA THR A 105 -19.71 9.22 -11.76
C THR A 105 -19.15 9.50 -10.37
N SER A 106 -18.87 8.44 -9.60
CA SER A 106 -18.29 8.61 -8.27
C SER A 106 -16.77 8.80 -8.33
N ARG A 107 -16.27 9.94 -7.84
CA ARG A 107 -14.82 10.17 -7.71
C ARG A 107 -14.29 9.36 -6.54
N VAL A 108 -13.29 8.51 -6.79
CA VAL A 108 -12.67 7.67 -5.75
C VAL A 108 -11.34 8.30 -5.34
N THR A 109 -11.18 8.64 -4.07
CA THR A 109 -9.95 9.22 -3.53
C THR A 109 -9.33 8.31 -2.48
N LEU A 110 -8.07 7.92 -2.69
CA LEU A 110 -7.26 7.14 -1.76
C LEU A 110 -6.31 8.06 -0.98
N TYR A 111 -6.54 8.17 0.33
CA TYR A 111 -5.62 8.79 1.27
C TYR A 111 -4.63 7.74 1.77
N GLN A 112 -3.34 7.96 1.53
CA GLN A 112 -2.32 6.96 1.80
C GLN A 112 -0.99 7.53 2.28
N TYR A 113 -0.14 6.61 2.73
CA TYR A 113 1.31 6.76 2.67
C TYR A 113 1.85 5.83 1.58
N LYS A 114 2.59 6.34 0.60
CA LYS A 114 3.08 5.56 -0.55
C LYS A 114 3.89 4.34 -0.13
N THR A 115 4.75 4.50 0.88
CA THR A 115 5.62 3.44 1.42
C THR A 115 4.93 2.53 2.45
N CYS A 116 3.67 2.76 2.80
CA CYS A 116 2.95 1.93 3.75
C CYS A 116 2.46 0.62 3.11
N PRO A 117 2.71 -0.55 3.72
CA PRO A 117 2.30 -1.85 3.18
C PRO A 117 0.79 -2.02 3.01
N GLN A 118 -0.01 -1.48 3.92
CA GLN A 118 -1.48 -1.54 3.81
C GLN A 118 -1.98 -0.70 2.63
N CYS A 119 -1.37 0.45 2.39
CA CYS A 119 -1.70 1.32 1.25
C CYS A 119 -1.24 0.70 -0.07
N SER A 120 -0.01 0.17 -0.12
CA SER A 120 0.50 -0.56 -1.28
C SER A 120 -0.36 -1.78 -1.62
N LYS A 121 -0.84 -2.50 -0.61
CA LYS A 121 -1.81 -3.60 -0.80
C LYS A 121 -3.11 -3.11 -1.44
N LEU A 122 -3.71 -2.03 -0.94
CA LEU A 122 -4.92 -1.49 -1.52
C LEU A 122 -4.71 -0.97 -2.94
N ARG A 123 -3.60 -0.25 -3.20
CA ARG A 123 -3.22 0.15 -4.56
C ARG A 123 -3.10 -1.05 -5.49
N ALA A 124 -2.39 -2.11 -5.09
CA ALA A 124 -2.26 -3.32 -5.90
C ALA A 124 -3.62 -3.96 -6.24
N PHE A 125 -4.59 -3.89 -5.32
CA PHE A 125 -5.96 -4.30 -5.59
C PHE A 125 -6.66 -3.39 -6.61
N LEU A 126 -6.65 -2.08 -6.39
CA LEU A 126 -7.29 -1.11 -7.29
C LEU A 126 -6.69 -1.18 -8.70
N ASP A 127 -5.35 -1.22 -8.79
CA ASP A 127 -4.59 -1.35 -10.03
C ASP A 127 -4.94 -2.66 -10.78
N TYR A 128 -5.03 -3.78 -10.06
CA TYR A 128 -5.35 -5.09 -10.65
C TYR A 128 -6.74 -5.13 -11.30
N TYR A 129 -7.74 -4.55 -10.63
CA TYR A 129 -9.10 -4.43 -11.16
C TYR A 129 -9.28 -3.22 -12.08
N GLY A 130 -8.21 -2.45 -12.32
CA GLY A 130 -8.24 -1.27 -13.18
C GLY A 130 -9.25 -0.21 -12.74
N LEU A 131 -9.45 -0.08 -11.43
CA LEU A 131 -10.28 0.97 -10.85
C LEU A 131 -9.52 2.28 -10.92
N GLU A 132 -10.19 3.34 -11.36
CA GLU A 132 -9.60 4.68 -11.39
C GLU A 132 -9.78 5.34 -10.03
N TYR A 133 -8.71 5.95 -9.50
CA TYR A 133 -8.70 6.61 -8.21
C TYR A 133 -7.66 7.73 -8.17
N ASP A 134 -7.98 8.78 -7.44
CA ASP A 134 -7.06 9.86 -7.10
C ASP A 134 -6.26 9.49 -5.85
N ILE A 135 -5.01 9.95 -5.77
CA ILE A 135 -4.15 9.74 -4.60
C ILE A 135 -3.96 11.06 -3.86
N VAL A 136 -4.22 11.04 -2.56
CA VAL A 136 -3.83 12.10 -1.63
C VAL A 136 -2.76 11.55 -0.70
N GLU A 137 -1.54 12.06 -0.84
CA GLU A 137 -0.43 11.68 0.03
C GLU A 137 -0.52 12.44 1.36
N VAL A 138 -0.79 11.71 2.43
CA VAL A 138 -1.03 12.28 3.76
C VAL A 138 0.31 12.59 4.41
N ASN A 139 0.44 13.76 5.04
CA ASN A 139 1.61 14.09 5.85
C ASN A 139 1.61 13.22 7.13
N PRO A 140 2.61 12.35 7.33
CA PRO A 140 2.62 11.42 8.47
C PRO A 140 2.80 12.07 9.85
N VAL A 141 3.25 13.32 9.94
CA VAL A 141 3.42 14.01 11.23
C VAL A 141 2.19 14.83 11.59
N LEU A 142 1.72 15.66 10.66
CA LEU A 142 0.66 16.63 10.90
C LEU A 142 -0.73 16.08 10.58
N HIS A 143 -0.80 15.01 9.77
CA HIS A 143 -2.03 14.35 9.35
C HIS A 143 -3.06 15.33 8.75
N THR A 144 -2.59 16.43 8.14
CA THR A 144 -3.40 17.59 7.74
C THR A 144 -4.55 17.21 6.81
N GLU A 145 -4.29 16.26 5.91
CA GLU A 145 -5.19 15.83 4.85
C GLU A 145 -6.32 14.93 5.39
N ILE A 146 -6.16 14.36 6.59
CA ILE A 146 -7.12 13.43 7.20
C ILE A 146 -7.65 13.88 8.56
N LYS A 147 -7.47 15.16 8.94
CA LYS A 147 -7.98 15.71 10.21
C LYS A 147 -9.50 15.62 10.38
N TRP A 148 -10.22 15.54 9.26
CA TRP A 148 -11.67 15.37 9.23
C TRP A 148 -12.09 13.92 9.55
N ALA A 149 -11.20 12.95 9.39
CA ALA A 149 -11.51 11.54 9.64
C ALA A 149 -11.43 11.23 11.14
N ALA A 150 -12.35 10.38 11.61
CA ALA A 150 -12.33 9.89 12.99
C ALA A 150 -11.10 9.00 13.31
N SER A 151 -10.40 8.52 12.28
CA SER A 151 -9.24 7.67 12.40
C SER A 151 -8.02 8.32 11.75
N SER A 152 -6.90 8.34 12.47
CA SER A 152 -5.60 8.75 11.96
C SER A 152 -4.89 7.66 11.14
N LYS A 153 -5.59 6.57 10.78
CA LYS A 153 -5.01 5.39 10.12
C LYS A 153 -5.30 5.40 8.64
N VAL A 154 -4.25 5.26 7.83
CA VAL A 154 -4.33 5.02 6.39
C VAL A 154 -4.20 3.52 6.07
N PRO A 155 -4.71 3.04 4.93
CA PRO A 155 -5.43 3.79 3.90
C PRO A 155 -6.87 4.14 4.29
N ILE A 156 -7.33 5.29 3.81
CA ILE A 156 -8.74 5.71 3.83
C ILE A 156 -9.18 5.89 2.38
N LEU A 157 -10.23 5.18 1.98
CA LEU A 157 -10.82 5.32 0.64
C LEU A 157 -12.13 6.11 0.76
N VAL A 158 -12.23 7.22 0.06
CA VAL A 158 -13.45 8.03 -0.01
C VAL A 158 -14.05 7.88 -1.39
N ILE A 159 -15.31 7.49 -1.44
CA ILE A 159 -16.09 7.41 -2.67
C ILE A 159 -17.08 8.58 -2.61
N GLU A 160 -16.91 9.55 -3.51
CA GLU A 160 -17.78 10.72 -3.61
C GLU A 160 -18.92 10.43 -4.58
N GLY A 161 -20.15 10.26 -4.07
CA GLY A 161 -21.38 10.17 -4.86
C GLY A 161 -22.41 11.21 -4.38
N GLU A 162 -23.68 10.83 -4.29
CA GLU A 162 -24.72 11.65 -3.62
C GLU A 162 -24.38 11.89 -2.14
N GLU A 163 -23.85 10.87 -1.47
CA GLU A 163 -23.28 10.95 -0.13
C GLU A 163 -21.83 10.46 -0.17
N ALA A 164 -20.93 11.19 0.51
CA ALA A 164 -19.53 10.79 0.60
C ALA A 164 -19.39 9.57 1.54
N LEU A 165 -18.90 8.46 0.99
CA LEU A 165 -18.69 7.22 1.73
C LEU A 165 -17.23 7.03 2.09
N GLN A 166 -16.94 7.03 3.39
CA GLN A 166 -15.60 6.74 3.91
C GLN A 166 -15.46 5.25 4.25
N LEU A 167 -14.48 4.60 3.62
CA LEU A 167 -14.05 3.25 3.94
C LEU A 167 -12.68 3.26 4.61
N ASN A 168 -12.53 2.44 5.65
CA ASN A 168 -11.31 2.31 6.44
C ASN A 168 -10.85 0.84 6.45
N ASP A 169 -9.57 0.61 6.74
CA ASP A 169 -8.89 -0.69 6.72
C ASP A 169 -8.77 -1.30 5.31
N ALA A 170 -7.53 -1.48 4.84
CA ALA A 170 -7.27 -1.99 3.50
C ALA A 170 -7.94 -3.35 3.22
N SER A 171 -7.95 -4.27 4.20
CA SER A 171 -8.53 -5.59 4.02
C SER A 171 -10.05 -5.55 3.94
N VAL A 172 -10.69 -4.70 4.76
CA VAL A 172 -12.14 -4.45 4.67
C VAL A 172 -12.50 -3.84 3.32
N ILE A 173 -11.79 -2.79 2.90
CA ILE A 173 -12.01 -2.13 1.60
C ILE A 173 -11.95 -3.15 0.45
N MET A 174 -10.88 -3.95 0.41
CA MET A 174 -10.73 -5.00 -0.62
C MET A 174 -11.86 -6.04 -0.56
N SER A 175 -12.25 -6.49 0.63
CA SER A 175 -13.31 -7.50 0.79
C SER A 175 -14.69 -6.96 0.40
N ALA A 176 -14.98 -5.71 0.77
CA ALA A 176 -16.23 -5.05 0.47
C ALA A 176 -16.36 -4.77 -1.04
N LEU A 177 -15.33 -4.18 -1.67
CA LEU A 177 -15.30 -3.96 -3.11
C LEU A 177 -15.37 -5.28 -3.88
N LYS A 178 -14.62 -6.31 -3.48
CA LYS A 178 -14.68 -7.62 -4.12
C LYS A 178 -16.06 -8.27 -4.01
N THR A 179 -16.75 -8.07 -2.88
CA THR A 179 -18.13 -8.53 -2.70
C THR A 179 -19.05 -7.87 -3.72
N CYS A 180 -18.99 -6.54 -3.86
CA CYS A 180 -19.83 -5.79 -4.81
C CYS A 180 -19.51 -6.14 -6.27
N MET A 181 -18.23 -6.40 -6.60
CA MET A 181 -17.83 -6.82 -7.94
C MET A 181 -18.41 -8.18 -8.35
N ILE A 182 -18.57 -9.10 -7.40
CA ILE A 182 -19.12 -10.43 -7.65
C ILE A 182 -20.66 -10.38 -7.59
N ASP A 183 -21.20 -9.82 -6.50
CA ASP A 183 -22.62 -9.71 -6.26
C ASP A 183 -23.09 -8.30 -6.62
N LYS A 184 -23.34 -8.11 -7.92
CA LYS A 184 -23.80 -6.83 -8.49
C LYS A 184 -25.11 -6.34 -7.89
N SER A 185 -25.89 -7.19 -7.21
CA SER A 185 -27.15 -6.78 -6.59
C SER A 185 -26.99 -5.90 -5.36
N LYS A 186 -25.81 -5.93 -4.72
CA LYS A 186 -25.56 -5.21 -3.46
C LYS A 186 -24.79 -3.92 -3.69
N THR A 187 -25.17 -2.89 -2.95
CA THR A 187 -24.41 -1.63 -2.94
C THR A 187 -23.28 -1.68 -1.92
N ILE A 188 -22.25 -0.85 -2.11
CA ILE A 188 -21.15 -0.72 -1.15
C ILE A 188 -21.65 -0.29 0.24
N HIS A 189 -22.69 0.54 0.31
CA HIS A 189 -23.32 0.99 1.56
C HIS A 189 -23.91 -0.17 2.38
N GLU A 190 -24.52 -1.15 1.71
CA GLU A 190 -25.06 -2.34 2.37
C GLU A 190 -23.94 -3.28 2.83
N VAL A 191 -22.94 -3.48 1.99
CA VAL A 191 -21.87 -4.45 2.21
C VAL A 191 -20.97 -4.07 3.39
N ILE A 192 -20.75 -2.78 3.65
CA ILE A 192 -19.95 -2.32 4.78
C ILE A 192 -20.52 -2.79 6.13
N ASN A 193 -21.84 -2.91 6.23
CA ASN A 193 -22.50 -3.36 7.48
C ASN A 193 -22.11 -4.79 7.88
N TYR A 194 -21.59 -5.60 6.95
CA TYR A 194 -21.07 -6.93 7.24
C TYR A 194 -19.67 -6.94 7.88
N TYR A 195 -19.03 -5.78 8.00
CA TYR A 195 -17.71 -5.59 8.60
C TYR A 195 -17.77 -4.66 9.82
N PRO A 196 -18.50 -5.02 10.89
CA PRO A 196 -18.67 -4.14 12.03
C PRO A 196 -17.36 -3.90 12.78
N VAL A 197 -17.27 -2.69 13.32
CA VAL A 197 -16.13 -2.21 14.10
C VAL A 197 -16.18 -2.75 15.52
N LEU A 198 -15.12 -3.43 15.96
CA LEU A 198 -14.88 -3.80 17.34
C LEU A 198 -13.86 -2.85 17.96
N LYS A 199 -14.29 -2.14 19.00
CA LYS A 199 -13.40 -1.35 19.85
C LYS A 199 -13.01 -2.21 21.05
N SER A 200 -11.72 -2.40 21.28
CA SER A 200 -11.20 -3.07 22.47
C SER A 200 -10.13 -2.20 23.13
N LYS A 201 -10.03 -2.26 24.47
CA LYS A 201 -8.93 -1.62 25.20
C LYS A 201 -7.90 -2.67 25.54
N ASN A 202 -6.63 -2.43 25.22
CA ASN A 202 -5.56 -3.32 25.64
C ASN A 202 -5.29 -3.18 27.15
N ILE A 203 -4.40 -4.02 27.68
CA ILE A 203 -3.99 -3.98 29.10
C ILE A 203 -3.32 -2.67 29.53
N PHE A 204 -2.92 -1.84 28.56
CA PHE A 204 -2.31 -0.53 28.75
C PHE A 204 -3.31 0.62 28.58
N GLY A 205 -4.61 0.32 28.47
CA GLY A 205 -5.68 1.32 28.31
C GLY A 205 -5.79 1.92 26.89
N ILE A 206 -5.00 1.45 25.93
CA ILE A 206 -5.02 1.93 24.55
C ILE A 206 -6.19 1.32 23.81
N GLU A 207 -7.01 2.17 23.22
CA GLU A 207 -8.10 1.75 22.34
C GLU A 207 -7.52 1.21 21.01
N SER A 208 -7.93 0.00 20.67
CA SER A 208 -7.65 -0.64 19.40
C SER A 208 -8.95 -0.92 18.68
N THR A 209 -8.96 -0.62 17.39
CA THR A 209 -10.09 -0.81 16.50
C THR A 209 -9.76 -1.98 15.59
N GLU A 210 -10.56 -3.04 15.66
CA GLU A 210 -10.49 -4.20 14.79
C GLU A 210 -11.79 -4.35 14.02
N TYR A 211 -11.74 -4.86 12.80
CA TYR A 211 -12.91 -5.12 11.99
C TYR A 211 -13.17 -6.63 11.97
N THR A 212 -14.38 -7.05 12.33
CA THR A 212 -14.74 -8.46 12.13
C THR A 212 -14.85 -8.75 10.65
N ASN A 213 -14.64 -10.02 10.30
CA ASN A 213 -14.78 -10.51 8.94
C ASN A 213 -13.89 -9.81 7.90
N ARG A 214 -12.90 -9.00 8.28
CA ARG A 214 -12.11 -8.17 7.34
C ARG A 214 -11.48 -8.91 6.16
N HIS A 215 -11.23 -10.21 6.29
CA HIS A 215 -10.68 -11.04 5.22
C HIS A 215 -11.71 -11.89 4.47
N TRP A 216 -13.00 -11.73 4.79
CA TRP A 216 -14.09 -12.55 4.27
C TRP A 216 -14.89 -11.78 3.22
N VAL A 217 -15.02 -12.35 2.02
CA VAL A 217 -15.88 -11.82 0.95
C VAL A 217 -17.31 -12.34 1.16
N MET A 218 -18.32 -11.46 1.16
CA MET A 218 -19.70 -11.75 1.60
C MET A 218 -20.59 -12.24 0.46
N LEU A 219 -20.40 -13.49 0.04
CA LEU A 219 -21.12 -14.11 -1.08
C LEU A 219 -22.29 -15.00 -0.64
N ASN A 220 -23.34 -15.06 -1.47
CA ASN A 220 -24.38 -16.09 -1.39
C ASN A 220 -23.83 -17.46 -1.85
N GLU A 221 -24.60 -18.53 -1.68
CA GLU A 221 -24.15 -19.90 -2.00
C GLU A 221 -23.79 -20.08 -3.48
N ILE A 222 -24.60 -19.53 -4.39
CA ILE A 222 -24.39 -19.64 -5.83
C ILE A 222 -23.09 -18.94 -6.25
N ALA A 223 -22.90 -17.69 -5.81
CA ALA A 223 -21.69 -16.93 -6.11
C ALA A 223 -20.44 -17.52 -5.45
N LEU A 224 -20.60 -18.16 -4.28
CA LEU A 224 -19.54 -18.85 -3.59
C LEU A 224 -19.02 -20.05 -4.39
N GLU A 225 -19.92 -20.90 -4.89
CA GLU A 225 -19.54 -22.07 -5.70
C GLU A 225 -18.89 -21.67 -7.02
N LEU A 226 -19.40 -20.61 -7.66
CA LEU A 226 -18.84 -20.10 -8.91
C LEU A 226 -17.45 -19.49 -8.72
N HIS A 227 -17.25 -18.69 -7.67
CA HIS A 227 -16.00 -17.96 -7.46
C HIS A 227 -14.92 -18.80 -6.75
N TYR A 228 -15.32 -19.74 -5.90
CA TYR A 228 -14.42 -20.63 -5.17
C TYR A 228 -14.76 -22.10 -5.46
N PRO A 229 -14.44 -22.62 -6.65
CA PRO A 229 -14.81 -23.97 -7.06
C PRO A 229 -14.16 -25.07 -6.20
N ASN A 230 -13.02 -24.77 -5.57
CA ASN A 230 -12.39 -25.65 -4.60
C ASN A 230 -12.85 -25.31 -3.18
N LYS A 231 -13.37 -26.30 -2.45
CA LYS A 231 -13.85 -26.19 -1.05
C LYS A 231 -12.87 -25.51 -0.11
N ASN A 232 -11.56 -25.65 -0.33
CA ASN A 232 -10.53 -25.04 0.52
C ASN A 232 -10.04 -23.68 0.00
N ALA A 233 -10.37 -23.26 -1.22
CA ALA A 233 -9.81 -22.04 -1.83
C ALA A 233 -10.15 -20.78 -1.02
N ARG A 234 -11.41 -20.62 -0.59
CA ARG A 234 -11.83 -19.48 0.25
C ARG A 234 -11.07 -19.48 1.58
N ARG A 235 -10.95 -20.65 2.21
CA ARG A 235 -10.25 -20.79 3.50
C ARG A 235 -8.77 -20.48 3.36
N ASP A 236 -8.14 -20.93 2.28
CA ASP A 236 -6.74 -20.65 1.97
C ASP A 236 -6.53 -19.16 1.72
N GLU A 237 -7.38 -18.52 0.92
CA GLU A 237 -7.32 -17.08 0.69
C GLU A 237 -7.40 -16.31 2.02
N VAL A 238 -8.41 -16.59 2.86
CA VAL A 238 -8.57 -15.95 4.18
C VAL A 238 -7.34 -16.18 5.06
N LYS A 239 -6.82 -17.41 5.10
CA LYS A 239 -5.61 -17.77 5.87
C LYS A 239 -4.41 -16.93 5.44
N TRP A 240 -4.19 -16.81 4.13
CA TRP A 240 -3.01 -16.13 3.60
C TRP A 240 -3.12 -14.60 3.62
N ARG A 241 -4.34 -14.05 3.55
CA ARG A 241 -4.57 -12.62 3.84
C ARG A 241 -4.23 -12.28 5.29
N HIS A 242 -4.65 -13.11 6.24
CA HIS A 242 -4.21 -12.99 7.63
C HIS A 242 -2.70 -13.10 7.76
N TRP A 243 -2.07 -14.08 7.11
CA TRP A 243 -0.62 -14.25 7.16
C TRP A 243 0.13 -13.02 6.62
N ALA A 244 -0.35 -12.41 5.53
CA ALA A 244 0.25 -11.20 4.97
C ALA A 244 0.22 -10.02 5.98
N ASP A 245 -0.94 -9.79 6.60
CA ASP A 245 -1.16 -8.67 7.52
C ASP A 245 -0.56 -8.88 8.93
N ASP A 246 -0.62 -10.11 9.44
CA ASP A 246 -0.24 -10.43 10.81
C ASP A 246 1.21 -10.87 10.95
N TRP A 247 1.77 -11.53 9.92
CA TRP A 247 3.11 -12.12 9.98
C TRP A 247 4.09 -11.46 9.01
N LEU A 248 3.83 -11.49 7.70
CA LEU A 248 4.76 -10.96 6.69
C LEU A 248 5.10 -9.49 6.96
N LEU A 249 4.08 -8.67 7.22
CA LEU A 249 4.25 -7.27 7.59
C LEU A 249 5.10 -7.05 8.85
N CYS A 250 5.08 -8.00 9.79
CA CYS A 250 5.81 -7.89 11.05
C CYS A 250 7.29 -8.23 10.87
N ILE A 251 7.61 -9.20 10.01
CA ILE A 251 8.99 -9.64 9.77
C ILE A 251 9.77 -8.73 8.79
N LEU A 252 9.06 -7.95 7.96
CA LEU A 252 9.71 -7.01 7.04
C LEU A 252 10.46 -5.91 7.78
N ALA A 253 9.89 -5.35 8.86
CA ALA A 253 10.54 -4.25 9.59
C ALA A 253 11.94 -4.62 10.15
N PRO A 254 12.12 -5.75 10.87
CA PRO A 254 13.44 -6.27 11.24
C PRO A 254 14.42 -6.45 10.09
N ASN A 255 13.90 -6.75 8.90
CA ASN A 255 14.70 -6.96 7.70
C ASN A 255 15.15 -5.66 7.04
N VAL A 256 14.28 -4.67 6.90
CA VAL A 256 14.63 -3.40 6.25
C VAL A 256 15.42 -2.47 7.17
N TYR A 257 15.29 -2.63 8.49
CA TYR A 257 16.01 -1.85 9.50
C TYR A 257 17.09 -2.68 10.22
N ARG A 258 17.69 -3.67 9.53
CA ARG A 258 18.61 -4.64 10.12
C ARG A 258 19.93 -4.02 10.59
N SER A 259 20.44 -3.06 9.82
CA SER A 259 21.68 -2.31 10.07
C SER A 259 21.41 -0.80 10.03
N PRO A 260 22.28 0.05 10.61
CA PRO A 260 22.10 1.50 10.54
C PRO A 260 22.09 2.04 9.11
N ALA A 261 22.88 1.43 8.21
CA ALA A 261 22.92 1.81 6.79
C ALA A 261 21.59 1.47 6.09
N GLU A 262 21.11 0.23 6.24
CA GLU A 262 19.80 -0.17 5.69
C GLU A 262 18.66 0.66 6.27
N ALA A 263 18.72 1.02 7.56
CA ALA A 263 17.70 1.85 8.17
C ALA A 263 17.69 3.28 7.62
N LEU A 264 18.86 3.87 7.36
CA LEU A 264 18.98 5.18 6.75
C LEU A 264 18.49 5.16 5.30
N GLU A 265 18.82 4.11 4.54
CA GLU A 265 18.37 3.88 3.16
C GLU A 265 16.83 3.77 3.09
N ALA A 266 16.23 2.99 3.99
CA ALA A 266 14.77 2.87 4.08
C ALA A 266 14.10 4.20 4.42
N TYR A 267 14.67 4.99 5.34
CA TYR A 267 14.12 6.30 5.70
C TYR A 267 14.33 7.37 4.64
N GLU A 268 15.43 7.31 3.90
CA GLU A 268 15.63 8.12 2.72
C GLU A 268 14.52 7.87 1.70
N HIS A 269 14.23 6.60 1.40
CA HIS A 269 13.11 6.25 0.52
C HIS A 269 11.76 6.74 1.07
N ILE A 270 11.49 6.57 2.37
CA ILE A 270 10.25 7.05 3.01
C ILE A 270 10.09 8.56 2.85
N VAL A 271 11.13 9.34 3.12
CA VAL A 271 11.07 10.81 3.05
C VAL A 271 10.96 11.29 1.61
N LEU A 272 11.63 10.63 0.67
CA LEU A 272 11.57 10.99 -0.76
C LEU A 272 10.19 10.74 -1.37
N GLU A 273 9.51 9.67 -0.95
CA GLU A 273 8.22 9.25 -1.51
C GLU A 273 7.00 9.78 -0.76
N GLY A 274 7.21 10.33 0.45
CA GLY A 274 6.15 10.84 1.32
C GLY A 274 5.96 12.34 1.21
N ASN A 275 4.87 12.82 1.82
CA ASN A 275 4.56 14.24 1.92
C ASN A 275 5.16 14.84 3.20
N TYR A 276 6.39 15.35 3.11
CA TYR A 276 7.11 15.97 4.23
C TYR A 276 7.60 17.37 3.88
N GLY A 277 7.60 18.28 4.86
CA GLY A 277 8.32 19.54 4.75
C GLY A 277 9.84 19.32 4.71
N LEU A 278 10.61 20.30 4.21
CA LEU A 278 12.06 20.16 4.06
C LEU A 278 12.80 19.86 5.38
N VAL A 279 12.49 20.63 6.43
CA VAL A 279 13.12 20.45 7.75
C VAL A 279 12.62 19.18 8.43
N GLU A 280 11.32 18.94 8.36
CA GLU A 280 10.64 17.75 8.87
C GLU A 280 11.25 16.48 8.26
N GLY A 281 11.42 16.43 6.95
CA GLY A 281 12.00 15.29 6.23
C GLY A 281 13.42 14.98 6.68
N VAL A 282 14.26 15.99 6.92
CA VAL A 282 15.61 15.79 7.46
C VAL A 282 15.56 15.17 8.86
N VAL A 283 14.71 15.70 9.74
CA VAL A 283 14.55 15.16 11.11
C VAL A 283 14.06 13.72 11.06
N ILE A 284 13.03 13.43 10.26
CA ILE A 284 12.46 12.09 10.11
C ILE A 284 13.48 11.11 9.54
N LYS A 285 14.27 11.53 8.54
CA LYS A 285 15.31 10.69 7.96
C LYS A 285 16.26 10.15 9.03
N TYR A 286 16.83 11.03 9.84
CA TYR A 286 17.85 10.62 10.82
C TYR A 286 17.26 10.06 12.12
N VAL A 287 16.30 10.75 12.73
CA VAL A 287 15.69 10.32 14.01
C VAL A 287 14.83 9.09 13.81
N GLY A 288 14.11 9.02 12.69
CA GLY A 288 13.30 7.85 12.34
C GLY A 288 14.16 6.63 12.05
N ALA A 289 15.22 6.76 11.24
CA ALA A 289 16.16 5.65 10.99
C ALA A 289 16.78 5.11 12.29
N PHE A 290 17.23 6.01 13.16
CA PHE A 290 17.77 5.65 14.46
C PHE A 290 16.73 4.89 15.30
N THR A 291 15.52 5.45 15.46
CA THR A 291 14.43 4.85 16.24
C THR A 291 14.05 3.47 15.70
N MET A 292 13.87 3.36 14.39
CA MET A 292 13.47 2.09 13.77
C MET A 292 14.56 1.04 13.81
N PHE A 293 15.84 1.41 13.73
CA PHE A 293 16.93 0.46 13.95
C PHE A 293 16.85 -0.20 15.33
N PHE A 294 16.62 0.57 16.41
CA PHE A 294 16.47 -0.02 17.74
C PHE A 294 15.15 -0.78 17.89
N LEU A 295 14.06 -0.26 17.35
CA LEU A 295 12.77 -0.95 17.38
C LEU A 295 12.85 -2.29 16.62
N SER A 296 13.61 -2.36 15.53
CA SER A 296 13.81 -3.58 14.75
C SER A 296 14.47 -4.68 15.59
N LYS A 297 15.45 -4.33 16.45
CA LYS A 297 16.07 -5.26 17.40
C LYS A 297 15.12 -5.72 18.49
N LEU A 298 14.28 -4.82 19.01
CA LEU A 298 13.23 -5.19 19.96
C LEU A 298 12.22 -6.17 19.33
N LEU A 299 11.78 -5.89 18.11
CA LEU A 299 10.88 -6.77 17.36
C LEU A 299 11.53 -8.14 17.11
N GLN A 300 12.81 -8.18 16.72
CA GLN A 300 13.57 -9.42 16.54
C GLN A 300 13.50 -10.33 17.78
N ILE A 301 13.66 -9.75 18.98
CA ILE A 301 13.56 -10.46 20.26
C ILE A 301 12.11 -10.92 20.51
N TRP A 302 11.12 -10.04 20.33
CA TRP A 302 9.72 -10.35 20.63
C TRP A 302 9.12 -11.43 19.75
N TYR A 303 9.48 -11.44 18.46
CA TYR A 303 9.04 -12.46 17.51
C TYR A 303 9.91 -13.72 17.52
N ARG A 304 10.94 -13.77 18.40
CA ARG A 304 11.88 -14.89 18.51
C ARG A 304 12.50 -15.24 17.15
N MET A 305 12.91 -14.20 16.43
CA MET A 305 13.55 -14.31 15.13
C MET A 305 14.97 -14.83 15.27
N GLU A 306 15.50 -15.38 14.19
CA GLU A 306 16.88 -15.84 14.13
C GLU A 306 17.85 -14.67 14.24
N THR A 307 19.09 -14.96 14.62
CA THR A 307 20.16 -13.95 14.67
C THR A 307 20.33 -13.25 13.33
N ASP A 308 20.28 -14.04 12.24
CA ASP A 308 20.16 -13.52 10.88
C ASP A 308 18.67 -13.45 10.46
N VAL A 309 18.09 -12.27 10.61
CA VAL A 309 16.68 -11.98 10.25
C VAL A 309 16.35 -12.25 8.77
N ARG A 310 17.36 -12.33 7.89
CA ARG A 310 17.16 -12.70 6.49
C ARG A 310 16.69 -14.14 6.34
N GLN A 311 17.14 -15.05 7.21
CA GLN A 311 16.69 -16.45 7.17
C GLN A 311 15.19 -16.56 7.45
N ASP A 312 14.64 -15.78 8.38
CA ASP A 312 13.21 -15.73 8.62
C ASP A 312 12.43 -15.21 7.41
N LEU A 313 13.00 -14.22 6.71
CA LEU A 313 12.41 -13.68 5.50
C LEU A 313 12.42 -14.71 4.36
N TYR A 314 13.52 -15.44 4.18
CA TYR A 314 13.61 -16.53 3.20
C TYR A 314 12.64 -17.67 3.52
N LYS A 315 12.55 -18.05 4.80
CA LYS A 315 11.58 -19.06 5.27
C LYS A 315 10.15 -18.62 4.99
N ALA A 316 9.80 -17.37 5.26
CA ALA A 316 8.48 -16.83 4.95
C ALA A 316 8.19 -16.82 3.44
N ALA A 317 9.19 -16.47 2.62
CA ALA A 317 9.07 -16.51 1.17
C ALA A 317 8.90 -17.95 0.64
N ASP A 318 9.66 -18.91 1.14
CA ASP A 318 9.50 -20.32 0.79
C ASP A 318 8.18 -20.92 1.30
N GLU A 319 7.71 -20.48 2.47
CA GLU A 319 6.40 -20.87 3.01
C GLU A 319 5.28 -20.42 2.07
N TRP A 320 5.33 -19.17 1.62
CA TRP A 320 4.40 -18.63 0.60
C TRP A 320 4.50 -19.41 -0.71
N MET A 321 5.70 -19.62 -1.24
CA MET A 321 5.89 -20.33 -2.50
C MET A 321 5.49 -21.81 -2.41
N THR A 322 5.61 -22.43 -1.23
CA THR A 322 5.10 -23.77 -0.97
C THR A 322 3.57 -23.79 -0.98
N ALA A 323 2.95 -22.73 -0.45
CA ALA A 323 1.51 -22.57 -0.47
C ALA A 323 0.98 -22.37 -1.89
N VAL A 324 1.59 -21.49 -2.69
CA VAL A 324 1.28 -21.37 -4.12
C VAL A 324 1.49 -22.72 -4.81
N GLY A 325 2.56 -23.44 -4.49
CA GLY A 325 2.82 -24.76 -5.04
C GLY A 325 3.31 -24.69 -6.49
N LYS A 326 3.56 -25.87 -7.09
CA LYS A 326 4.22 -25.96 -8.41
C LYS A 326 3.27 -26.00 -9.60
N LYS A 327 1.98 -26.26 -9.35
CA LYS A 327 0.98 -26.55 -10.40
C LYS A 327 0.19 -25.33 -10.86
N ARG A 328 0.15 -24.27 -10.05
CA ARG A 328 -0.62 -23.05 -10.31
C ARG A 328 0.32 -21.84 -10.41
N LYS A 329 -0.09 -20.85 -11.18
CA LYS A 329 0.68 -19.61 -11.39
C LYS A 329 0.61 -18.70 -10.16
N PHE A 330 -0.57 -18.63 -9.56
CA PHE A 330 -0.88 -17.85 -8.36
C PHE A 330 -1.59 -18.74 -7.34
N LEU A 331 -1.73 -18.29 -6.09
CA LEU A 331 -2.57 -18.99 -5.11
C LEU A 331 -4.02 -19.08 -5.63
N GLY A 332 -4.51 -18.07 -6.33
CA GLY A 332 -5.81 -18.06 -7.01
C GLY A 332 -5.95 -19.01 -8.20
N GLY A 333 -4.90 -19.70 -8.63
CA GLY A 333 -4.90 -20.55 -9.83
C GLY A 333 -4.24 -19.85 -11.01
N ASP A 334 -4.99 -19.62 -12.09
CA ASP A 334 -4.52 -18.94 -13.30
C ASP A 334 -4.51 -17.42 -13.16
N LYS A 335 -5.43 -16.88 -12.34
CA LYS A 335 -5.52 -15.47 -11.96
C LYS A 335 -5.21 -15.32 -10.46
N PRO A 336 -4.60 -14.20 -10.03
CA PRO A 336 -4.34 -13.97 -8.62
C PRO A 336 -5.64 -13.74 -7.84
N ASN A 337 -5.67 -14.24 -6.60
CA ASN A 337 -6.77 -13.97 -5.68
C ASN A 337 -6.39 -12.85 -4.68
N LEU A 338 -7.26 -12.55 -3.71
CA LEU A 338 -6.99 -11.47 -2.76
C LEU A 338 -5.77 -11.74 -1.87
N ALA A 339 -5.40 -13.01 -1.66
CA ALA A 339 -4.20 -13.35 -0.91
C ALA A 339 -2.93 -13.08 -1.72
N ASP A 340 -2.92 -13.42 -3.01
CA ASP A 340 -1.80 -13.08 -3.91
C ASP A 340 -1.56 -11.58 -3.93
N ILE A 341 -2.62 -10.79 -4.13
CA ILE A 341 -2.58 -9.32 -4.12
C ILE A 341 -2.06 -8.79 -2.76
N SER A 342 -2.51 -9.39 -1.65
CA SER A 342 -2.08 -8.98 -0.31
C SER A 342 -0.59 -9.23 -0.07
N VAL A 343 -0.07 -10.40 -0.44
CA VAL A 343 1.35 -10.72 -0.28
C VAL A 343 2.19 -9.85 -1.21
N TYR A 344 1.77 -9.69 -2.47
CA TYR A 344 2.46 -8.83 -3.44
C TYR A 344 2.54 -7.39 -2.95
N GLY A 345 1.40 -6.81 -2.54
CA GLY A 345 1.35 -5.42 -2.09
C GLY A 345 2.21 -5.15 -0.85
N VAL A 346 2.31 -6.11 0.06
CA VAL A 346 3.19 -6.01 1.24
C VAL A 346 4.68 -6.11 0.85
N LEU A 347 5.04 -6.96 -0.10
CA LEU A 347 6.43 -7.06 -0.58
C LEU A 347 6.86 -5.86 -1.44
N ARG A 348 5.92 -5.28 -2.20
CA ARG A 348 6.19 -4.12 -3.06
C ARG A 348 6.73 -2.91 -2.31
N THR A 349 6.45 -2.76 -1.02
CA THR A 349 6.95 -1.62 -0.24
C THR A 349 8.43 -1.68 0.10
N VAL A 350 9.07 -2.83 -0.12
CA VAL A 350 10.50 -3.00 0.13
C VAL A 350 11.29 -3.11 -1.17
N GLU A 351 10.64 -2.92 -2.33
CA GLU A 351 11.32 -2.81 -3.62
C GLU A 351 12.41 -1.74 -3.59
N GLY A 352 13.54 -2.05 -4.24
CA GLY A 352 14.72 -1.17 -4.26
C GLY A 352 15.58 -1.22 -3.00
N GLN A 353 15.19 -1.99 -1.98
CA GLN A 353 15.98 -2.19 -0.77
C GLN A 353 16.71 -3.53 -0.82
N GLN A 354 17.85 -3.61 -0.12
CA GLN A 354 18.66 -4.84 -0.04
C GLN A 354 17.87 -6.07 0.40
N ALA A 355 16.90 -5.91 1.31
CA ALA A 355 16.04 -7.00 1.79
C ALA A 355 15.21 -7.63 0.66
N PHE A 356 14.75 -6.84 -0.29
CA PHE A 356 13.98 -7.31 -1.43
C PHE A 356 14.88 -8.04 -2.43
N ASP A 357 16.02 -7.47 -2.76
CA ASP A 357 17.00 -8.08 -3.66
C ASP A 357 17.45 -9.45 -3.15
N ASP A 358 17.70 -9.54 -1.84
CA ASP A 358 18.04 -10.78 -1.15
C ASP A 358 16.94 -11.85 -1.30
N VAL A 359 15.67 -11.50 -1.11
CA VAL A 359 14.54 -12.43 -1.32
C VAL A 359 14.44 -12.87 -2.77
N MET A 360 14.59 -11.94 -3.72
CA MET A 360 14.50 -12.24 -5.14
C MET A 360 15.68 -13.09 -5.64
N LYS A 361 16.83 -13.02 -4.97
CA LYS A 361 18.03 -13.79 -5.30
C LYS A 361 18.05 -15.18 -4.66
N HIS A 362 17.67 -15.29 -3.38
CA HIS A 362 17.85 -16.51 -2.59
C HIS A 362 16.59 -17.38 -2.49
N THR A 363 15.47 -16.97 -3.10
CA THR A 363 14.21 -17.72 -3.04
C THR A 363 13.61 -17.91 -4.43
N ARG A 364 12.60 -18.78 -4.52
CA ARG A 364 11.86 -19.03 -5.78
C ARG A 364 10.78 -17.97 -6.06
N MET A 365 10.66 -16.95 -5.20
CA MET A 365 9.58 -15.97 -5.23
C MET A 365 9.64 -15.06 -6.46
N ARG A 366 10.83 -14.82 -7.03
CA ARG A 366 11.03 -13.91 -8.16
C ARG A 366 10.09 -14.15 -9.34
N LYS A 367 9.89 -15.41 -9.74
CA LYS A 367 9.02 -15.75 -10.87
C LYS A 367 7.56 -15.42 -10.60
N TRP A 368 7.08 -15.72 -9.39
CA TRP A 368 5.71 -15.38 -8.97
C TRP A 368 5.55 -13.86 -8.84
N TYR A 369 6.55 -13.17 -8.29
CA TYR A 369 6.52 -11.73 -8.10
C TYR A 369 6.44 -10.97 -9.44
N GLN A 370 7.30 -11.32 -10.40
CA GLN A 370 7.26 -10.75 -11.74
C GLN A 370 5.95 -11.05 -12.48
N ALA A 371 5.36 -12.24 -12.23
CA ALA A 371 4.05 -12.58 -12.78
C ALA A 371 2.93 -11.73 -12.15
N MET A 372 3.01 -11.41 -10.85
CA MET A 372 2.10 -10.50 -10.16
C MET A 372 2.23 -9.08 -10.68
N GLU A 373 3.45 -8.57 -10.81
CA GLU A 373 3.71 -7.24 -11.35
C GLU A 373 3.13 -7.09 -12.75
N LYS A 374 3.40 -8.06 -13.63
CA LYS A 374 2.88 -8.07 -14.99
C LYS A 374 1.35 -8.07 -15.03
N VAL A 375 0.71 -8.97 -14.28
CA VAL A 375 -0.77 -9.09 -14.34
C VAL A 375 -1.47 -7.87 -13.74
N ILE A 376 -0.85 -7.18 -12.79
CA ILE A 376 -1.37 -5.92 -12.23
C ILE A 376 -1.22 -4.78 -13.25
N GLN A 377 -0.06 -4.66 -13.90
CA GLN A 377 0.17 -3.65 -14.95
C GLN A 377 -0.79 -3.84 -16.14
N GLU A 378 -1.10 -5.09 -16.47
CA GLU A 378 -2.06 -5.44 -17.54
C GLU A 378 -3.53 -5.30 -17.12
N ARG A 379 -3.82 -4.88 -15.87
CA ARG A 379 -5.17 -4.79 -15.30
C ARG A 379 -5.94 -6.12 -15.43
N GLY A 380 -5.27 -7.24 -15.17
CA GLY A 380 -5.77 -8.58 -15.47
C GLY A 380 -6.98 -9.05 -14.64
N GLY A 381 -7.52 -8.20 -13.77
CA GLY A 381 -8.78 -8.41 -13.06
C GLY A 381 -10.01 -7.75 -13.71
N GLN A 382 -9.84 -7.00 -14.80
CA GLN A 382 -10.92 -6.38 -15.59
C GLN A 382 -11.60 -7.43 -16.50
N ASP A 383 -12.40 -8.33 -15.92
CA ASP A 383 -13.27 -9.24 -16.68
C ASP A 383 -14.75 -9.08 -16.29
#